data_AF-A0A4Q3EVY3-F1
#
_entry.id   AF-A0A4Q3EVY3-F1
#
_cell.length_a   1.000
_cell.length_b   1.000
_cell.length_c   1.000
_cell.angle_alpha   90.00
_cell.angle_beta   90.00
_cell.angle_gamma   90.00
#
_symmetry.space_group_name_H-M   'P 1'
#
loop_
_entity.id
_entity.type
_entity.pdbx_description
1 polymer ?
#
loop_
_entity_poly.entity_id
_entity_poly.type
_entity_poly.pdbx_seq_one_letter_code
_entity_poly.pdbx_strand_id
1 'polypeptide(L)'
;MFINLNLVAAQNQSKEKTAFQISAPWNADYDVRSDVAIVYGINDAGGNFEQRIKGYRDKGYEVQFMTGIAWGQYQDYFTGKYDGKTHWDEGQVTAKGDTIWHGKFVPYIVPTENFLGYMKSQVKRAIDAGITAVYLEEPEFWSRAGYSDAFKTAWQKFYGSPWRPQHESPEATYMSSKLKYQLYFNALKTVFAYVKSYSASVGKKVKCYVPTHSLINYSSWQIVSPEASLANLPDMDGYIAQVWTGTSREPVYYNGTAKERVFENAFLEYGSMVSMTAPTGRKIFFLTDPIEDRQHSWDDYKVNYQATFTAQLLYPMVNNYEVMPWPSRIYQG
;
A
#
# COMPACT_ATOMS: atom_id res chain seq x y z
N MET A 1 33.98 -41.00 18.84
CA MET A 1 32.94 -41.02 17.78
C MET A 1 32.14 -39.74 17.94
N PHE A 2 32.52 -38.70 17.19
CA PHE A 2 31.89 -37.37 17.29
C PHE A 2 30.57 -37.40 16.53
N ILE A 3 29.46 -37.23 17.24
CA ILE A 3 28.15 -37.06 16.63
C ILE A 3 28.04 -35.60 16.18
N ASN A 4 27.99 -35.41 14.86
CA ASN A 4 27.82 -34.13 14.19
C ASN A 4 26.50 -33.48 14.60
N LEU A 5 26.58 -32.33 15.28
CA LEU A 5 25.48 -31.44 15.68
C LEU A 5 24.92 -30.59 14.50
N ASN A 6 25.07 -31.04 13.26
CA ASN A 6 24.74 -30.26 12.06
C ASN A 6 23.33 -30.54 11.48
N LEU A 7 22.33 -30.76 12.34
CA LEU A 7 20.95 -31.03 11.89
C LEU A 7 19.89 -30.06 12.45
N VAL A 8 20.30 -28.92 12.99
CA VAL A 8 19.37 -27.84 13.41
C VAL A 8 19.69 -26.55 12.65
N ALA A 9 19.61 -26.60 11.33
CA ALA A 9 19.42 -25.43 10.48
C ALA A 9 18.96 -25.87 9.09
N ALA A 10 17.93 -26.73 9.01
CA ALA A 10 17.02 -26.57 7.90
C ALA A 10 16.40 -25.20 8.09
N GLN A 11 16.93 -24.19 7.39
CA GLN A 11 16.26 -22.91 7.21
C GLN A 11 14.81 -23.26 6.86
N ASN A 12 13.91 -23.03 7.82
CA ASN A 12 12.48 -23.08 7.54
C ASN A 12 12.27 -21.89 6.60
N GLN A 13 12.47 -22.13 5.30
CA GLN A 13 12.34 -21.12 4.28
C GLN A 13 10.87 -20.76 4.32
N SER A 14 10.59 -19.61 4.93
CA SER A 14 9.23 -19.13 5.13
C SER A 14 8.48 -19.25 3.81
N LYS A 15 7.34 -19.92 3.86
CA LYS A 15 6.50 -20.09 2.68
C LYS A 15 5.83 -18.77 2.29
N GLU A 16 5.82 -17.79 3.22
CA GLU A 16 5.12 -16.51 3.11
C GLU A 16 3.71 -16.72 2.51
N LYS A 17 2.98 -17.73 2.99
CA LYS A 17 1.65 -18.09 2.48
C LYS A 17 0.59 -17.25 3.13
N THR A 18 0.79 -16.90 4.39
CA THR A 18 -0.12 -16.10 5.18
C THR A 18 0.60 -14.91 5.77
N ALA A 19 -0.04 -13.75 5.72
CA ALA A 19 0.46 -12.51 6.30
C ALA A 19 -0.68 -11.76 7.00
N PHE A 20 -0.34 -10.79 7.84
CA PHE A 20 -1.25 -9.77 8.35
C PHE A 20 -0.49 -8.45 8.47
N GLN A 21 -1.16 -7.32 8.23
CA GLN A 21 -0.59 -6.00 8.52
C GLN A 21 -0.97 -5.50 9.91
N ILE A 22 -0.03 -4.84 10.58
CA ILE A 22 -0.22 -4.37 11.95
C ILE A 22 0.67 -3.17 12.28
N SER A 23 0.09 -2.14 12.90
CA SER A 23 0.83 -1.01 13.46
C SER A 23 1.16 -1.22 14.93
N ALA A 24 0.28 -1.92 15.67
CA ALA A 24 0.44 -2.14 17.11
C ALA A 24 1.61 -3.09 17.45
N PRO A 25 2.20 -2.96 18.65
CA PRO A 25 3.13 -3.97 19.20
C PRO A 25 2.48 -5.36 19.28
N TRP A 26 3.29 -6.42 19.40
CA TRP A 26 2.75 -7.76 19.60
C TRP A 26 1.95 -7.86 20.92
N ASN A 27 0.82 -8.54 20.87
CA ASN A 27 0.00 -8.93 22.03
C ASN A 27 -0.59 -10.34 21.78
N ALA A 28 -0.77 -11.11 22.85
CA ALA A 28 -1.38 -12.42 22.80
C ALA A 28 -2.87 -12.39 22.37
N ASP A 29 -3.59 -11.30 22.66
CA ASP A 29 -5.02 -11.16 22.37
C ASP A 29 -5.35 -11.23 20.88
N TYR A 30 -4.38 -10.90 20.02
CA TYR A 30 -4.54 -10.83 18.57
C TYR A 30 -3.40 -11.54 17.83
N ASP A 31 -2.87 -12.61 18.43
CA ASP A 31 -1.80 -13.43 17.86
C ASP A 31 -2.32 -14.35 16.74
N VAL A 32 -2.31 -13.86 15.49
CA VAL A 32 -2.96 -14.49 14.32
C VAL A 32 -2.31 -15.80 13.85
N ARG A 33 -1.04 -16.06 14.22
CA ARG A 33 -0.27 -17.25 13.83
C ARG A 33 -0.04 -17.41 12.31
N SER A 34 0.01 -16.31 11.57
CA SER A 34 0.45 -16.30 10.17
C SER A 34 1.97 -16.51 10.02
N ASP A 35 2.45 -16.73 8.79
CA ASP A 35 3.89 -16.83 8.52
C ASP A 35 4.60 -15.47 8.70
N VAL A 36 3.93 -14.39 8.29
CA VAL A 36 4.50 -13.04 8.21
C VAL A 36 3.68 -12.05 9.04
N ALA A 37 4.37 -11.23 9.83
CA ALA A 37 3.85 -9.98 10.38
C ALA A 37 4.38 -8.80 9.55
N ILE A 38 3.50 -8.11 8.84
CA ILE A 38 3.83 -6.90 8.08
C ILE A 38 3.67 -5.70 9.03
N VAL A 39 4.77 -5.20 9.56
CA VAL A 39 4.74 -4.06 10.49
C VAL A 39 4.57 -2.77 9.69
N TYR A 40 3.49 -2.06 9.98
CA TYR A 40 3.09 -0.86 9.26
C TYR A 40 3.68 0.41 9.90
N GLY A 41 4.26 1.27 9.05
CA GLY A 41 4.75 2.62 9.36
C GLY A 41 5.91 2.66 10.35
N ILE A 42 6.84 3.61 10.21
CA ILE A 42 7.91 3.79 11.22
C ILE A 42 7.39 4.54 12.45
N ASN A 43 6.60 5.59 12.21
CA ASN A 43 6.07 6.50 13.23
C ASN A 43 4.68 6.11 13.75
N ASP A 44 4.06 5.11 13.13
CA ASP A 44 2.78 4.56 13.53
C ASP A 44 2.81 3.96 14.94
N ALA A 45 1.64 3.91 15.59
CA ALA A 45 1.48 3.47 16.98
C ALA A 45 2.41 4.22 17.97
N GLY A 46 2.70 5.49 17.71
CA GLY A 46 3.60 6.31 18.52
C GLY A 46 5.10 6.03 18.28
N GLY A 47 5.44 5.32 17.21
CA GLY A 47 6.82 5.02 16.81
C GLY A 47 7.32 3.67 17.32
N ASN A 48 8.51 3.67 17.92
CA ASN A 48 9.17 2.49 18.48
C ASN A 48 9.28 1.31 17.49
N PHE A 49 9.50 1.61 16.21
CA PHE A 49 9.50 0.65 15.13
C PHE A 49 10.37 -0.59 15.41
N GLU A 50 11.61 -0.42 15.84
CA GLU A 50 12.52 -1.53 16.14
C GLU A 50 12.01 -2.44 17.26
N GLN A 51 11.33 -1.86 18.28
CA GLN A 51 10.73 -2.64 19.36
C GLN A 51 9.53 -3.45 18.87
N ARG A 52 8.70 -2.87 17.99
CA ARG A 52 7.58 -3.57 17.36
C ARG A 52 8.08 -4.74 16.51
N ILE A 53 9.08 -4.50 15.65
CA ILE A 53 9.75 -5.53 14.85
C ILE A 53 10.28 -6.65 15.77
N LYS A 54 10.98 -6.29 16.85
CA LYS A 54 11.51 -7.28 17.80
C LYS A 54 10.40 -8.10 18.45
N GLY A 55 9.30 -7.47 18.87
CA GLY A 55 8.19 -8.15 19.52
C GLY A 55 7.58 -9.28 18.68
N TYR A 56 7.36 -9.05 17.39
CA TYR A 56 6.89 -10.11 16.49
C TYR A 56 7.99 -11.14 16.19
N ARG A 57 9.23 -10.71 15.98
CA ARG A 57 10.34 -11.64 15.72
C ARG A 57 10.60 -12.60 16.88
N ASP A 58 10.51 -12.12 18.12
CA ASP A 58 10.65 -12.94 19.34
C ASP A 58 9.57 -14.03 19.45
N LYS A 59 8.47 -13.89 18.69
CA LYS A 59 7.36 -14.85 18.63
C LYS A 59 7.43 -15.78 17.42
N GLY A 60 8.50 -15.68 16.63
CA GLY A 60 8.77 -16.57 15.51
C GLY A 60 8.22 -16.11 14.16
N TYR A 61 7.67 -14.90 14.08
CA TYR A 61 7.21 -14.34 12.81
C TYR A 61 8.39 -13.96 11.91
N GLU A 62 8.26 -14.21 10.61
CA GLU A 62 8.99 -13.39 9.65
C GLU A 62 8.41 -11.98 9.69
N VAL A 63 9.28 -10.97 9.69
CA VAL A 63 8.85 -9.59 9.83
C VAL A 63 9.18 -8.80 8.58
N GLN A 64 8.16 -8.18 8.01
CA GLN A 64 8.23 -7.35 6.81
C GLN A 64 7.74 -5.92 7.13
N PHE A 65 7.93 -4.97 6.22
CA PHE A 65 7.62 -3.56 6.44
C PHE A 65 6.67 -3.01 5.38
N MET A 66 5.58 -2.37 5.81
CA MET A 66 4.66 -1.65 4.92
C MET A 66 4.55 -0.18 5.30
N THR A 67 4.40 0.68 4.31
CA THR A 67 4.10 2.11 4.50
C THR A 67 3.44 2.67 3.24
N GLY A 68 2.50 3.61 3.38
CA GLY A 68 1.88 4.28 2.24
C GLY A 68 2.89 5.11 1.44
N ILE A 69 2.83 5.06 0.11
CA ILE A 69 3.67 5.91 -0.76
C ILE A 69 2.98 7.23 -1.14
N ALA A 70 1.67 7.34 -0.90
CA ALA A 70 0.89 8.55 -1.14
C ALA A 70 0.52 9.31 0.14
N TRP A 71 0.55 8.65 1.28
CA TRP A 71 0.15 9.19 2.58
C TRP A 71 0.82 8.36 3.70
N GLY A 72 0.78 8.85 4.94
CA GLY A 72 1.33 8.14 6.11
C GLY A 72 1.63 9.07 7.28
N GLN A 73 2.00 8.51 8.43
CA GLN A 73 2.35 9.27 9.65
C GLN A 73 3.75 9.92 9.52
N TYR A 74 3.87 10.87 8.61
CA TYR A 74 5.12 11.56 8.26
C TYR A 74 5.19 12.97 8.86
N GLN A 75 4.62 13.18 10.05
CA GLN A 75 4.57 14.51 10.65
C GLN A 75 5.96 15.07 10.95
N ASP A 76 6.95 14.22 11.21
CA ASP A 76 8.36 14.63 11.31
C ASP A 76 8.86 15.28 10.02
N TYR A 77 8.48 14.75 8.86
CA TYR A 77 8.72 15.35 7.56
C TYR A 77 7.91 16.64 7.36
N PHE A 78 6.58 16.60 7.52
CA PHE A 78 5.73 17.76 7.26
C PHE A 78 6.06 18.97 8.15
N THR A 79 6.40 18.73 9.41
CA THR A 79 6.75 19.79 10.38
C THR A 79 8.22 20.23 10.29
N GLY A 80 9.04 19.58 9.45
CA GLY A 80 10.46 19.90 9.28
C GLY A 80 11.37 19.43 10.41
N LYS A 81 10.91 18.50 11.26
CA LYS A 81 11.80 17.83 12.22
C LYS A 81 12.83 16.95 11.53
N TYR A 82 12.52 16.45 10.34
CA TYR A 82 13.40 15.59 9.55
C TYR A 82 14.63 16.34 9.00
N ASP A 83 14.45 17.50 8.38
CA ASP A 83 15.51 18.21 7.65
C ASP A 83 15.55 19.74 7.87
N GLY A 84 14.74 20.25 8.81
CA GLY A 84 14.64 21.67 9.13
C GLY A 84 13.67 22.46 8.25
N LYS A 85 12.96 21.84 7.30
CA LYS A 85 12.02 22.51 6.38
C LYS A 85 10.63 21.91 6.45
N THR A 86 9.60 22.74 6.47
CA THR A 86 8.22 22.25 6.39
C THR A 86 7.89 21.80 4.98
N HIS A 87 7.10 20.73 4.84
CA HIS A 87 6.72 20.13 3.55
C HIS A 87 5.20 20.04 3.34
N TRP A 88 4.42 20.90 4.00
CA TRP A 88 2.96 20.94 3.84
C TRP A 88 2.51 21.34 2.42
N ASP A 89 3.36 22.06 1.70
CA ASP A 89 3.16 22.50 0.31
C ASP A 89 3.17 21.35 -0.71
N GLU A 90 3.68 20.19 -0.30
CA GLU A 90 3.69 18.98 -1.12
C GLU A 90 2.36 18.23 -1.09
N GLY A 91 1.35 18.71 -0.34
CA GLY A 91 0.01 18.14 -0.33
C GLY A 91 -0.69 18.20 -1.70
N GLN A 92 -1.52 17.20 -1.98
CA GLN A 92 -2.46 17.21 -3.10
C GLN A 92 -3.56 18.22 -2.80
N VAL A 93 -3.77 19.17 -3.70
CA VAL A 93 -4.72 20.28 -3.54
C VAL A 93 -5.77 20.25 -4.65
N THR A 94 -7.03 20.54 -4.28
CA THR A 94 -8.18 20.65 -5.19
C THR A 94 -8.19 21.99 -5.94
N ALA A 95 -9.08 22.12 -6.93
CA ALA A 95 -9.28 23.38 -7.66
C ALA A 95 -9.59 24.60 -6.76
N LYS A 96 -10.16 24.37 -5.57
CA LYS A 96 -10.52 25.42 -4.61
C LYS A 96 -9.36 25.86 -3.71
N GLY A 97 -8.21 25.19 -3.79
CA GLY A 97 -7.08 25.44 -2.90
C GLY A 97 -7.07 24.56 -1.64
N ASP A 98 -8.08 23.71 -1.44
CA ASP A 98 -8.15 22.83 -0.27
C ASP A 98 -7.20 21.64 -0.40
N THR A 99 -6.41 21.37 0.65
CA THR A 99 -5.63 20.14 0.80
C THR A 99 -6.55 18.93 0.93
N ILE A 100 -6.22 17.85 0.24
CA ILE A 100 -6.90 16.56 0.39
C ILE A 100 -6.21 15.77 1.50
N TRP A 101 -6.94 15.53 2.58
CA TRP A 101 -6.46 14.82 3.76
C TRP A 101 -6.87 13.36 3.71
N HIS A 102 -5.93 12.45 3.97
CA HIS A 102 -6.23 11.04 4.28
C HIS A 102 -6.68 10.92 5.74
N GLY A 103 -6.05 11.67 6.64
CA GLY A 103 -6.36 11.69 8.06
C GLY A 103 -5.96 13.00 8.72
N LYS A 104 -6.12 13.09 10.04
CA LYS A 104 -5.77 14.29 10.81
C LYS A 104 -4.27 14.58 10.67
N PHE A 105 -3.94 15.71 10.03
CA PHE A 105 -2.55 16.09 9.73
C PHE A 105 -1.78 15.09 8.85
N VAL A 106 -2.49 14.35 8.00
CA VAL A 106 -1.91 13.44 7.00
C VAL A 106 -2.48 13.81 5.62
N PRO A 107 -1.77 14.62 4.82
CA PRO A 107 -2.19 14.93 3.47
C PRO A 107 -1.92 13.73 2.56
N TYR A 108 -2.71 13.61 1.48
CA TYR A 108 -2.22 12.93 0.29
C TYR A 108 -1.10 13.78 -0.33
N ILE A 109 -0.02 13.16 -0.79
CA ILE A 109 1.23 13.86 -1.12
C ILE A 109 1.48 13.85 -2.63
N VAL A 110 2.13 14.87 -3.18
CA VAL A 110 2.75 14.84 -4.51
C VAL A 110 4.16 14.27 -4.32
N PRO A 111 4.56 13.16 -4.99
CA PRO A 111 5.83 12.50 -4.67
C PRO A 111 7.04 13.27 -5.23
N THR A 112 7.41 14.37 -4.57
CA THR A 112 8.55 15.21 -4.94
C THR A 112 9.88 14.51 -4.67
N GLU A 113 10.99 15.06 -5.17
CA GLU A 113 12.32 14.54 -4.87
C GLU A 113 12.66 14.58 -3.37
N ASN A 114 12.19 15.58 -2.63
CA ASN A 114 12.38 15.67 -1.18
C ASN A 114 11.65 14.52 -0.47
N PHE A 115 10.37 14.31 -0.81
CA PHE A 115 9.58 13.22 -0.25
C PHE A 115 10.19 11.86 -0.58
N LEU A 116 10.66 11.65 -1.81
CA LEU A 116 11.36 10.40 -2.17
C LEU A 116 12.68 10.24 -1.39
N GLY A 117 13.38 11.32 -1.07
CA GLY A 117 14.52 11.31 -0.16
C GLY A 117 14.14 10.86 1.26
N TYR A 118 13.04 11.40 1.79
CA TYR A 118 12.48 10.98 3.07
C TYR A 118 12.08 9.50 3.05
N MET A 119 11.34 9.03 2.04
CA MET A 119 10.92 7.63 1.92
C MET A 119 12.11 6.66 1.86
N LYS A 120 13.20 7.05 1.16
CA LYS A 120 14.45 6.28 1.16
C LYS A 120 15.03 6.13 2.57
N SER A 121 14.97 7.18 3.40
CA SER A 121 15.43 7.10 4.80
C SER A 121 14.59 6.12 5.63
N GLN A 122 13.27 6.10 5.42
CA GLN A 122 12.34 5.19 6.12
C GLN A 122 12.60 3.73 5.75
N VAL A 123 12.67 3.42 4.44
CA VAL A 123 12.96 2.05 3.99
C VAL A 123 14.37 1.61 4.35
N LYS A 124 15.35 2.52 4.38
CA LYS A 124 16.71 2.24 4.87
C LYS A 124 16.67 1.77 6.33
N ARG A 125 16.00 2.52 7.20
CA ARG A 125 15.82 2.17 8.62
C ARG A 125 15.14 0.82 8.78
N ALA A 126 14.12 0.54 7.98
CA ALA A 126 13.45 -0.75 7.96
C ALA A 126 14.39 -1.90 7.58
N ILE A 127 15.17 -1.73 6.50
CA ILE A 127 16.19 -2.71 6.05
C ILE A 127 17.22 -2.95 7.14
N ASP A 128 17.70 -1.89 7.81
CA ASP A 128 18.66 -1.98 8.91
C ASP A 128 18.10 -2.79 10.09
N ALA A 129 16.81 -2.64 10.41
CA ALA A 129 16.09 -3.43 11.41
C ALA A 129 15.87 -4.91 11.04
N GLY A 130 16.28 -5.33 9.83
CA GLY A 130 16.31 -6.73 9.42
C GLY A 130 14.99 -7.27 8.87
N ILE A 131 14.21 -6.41 8.20
CA ILE A 131 13.03 -6.85 7.43
C ILE A 131 13.44 -7.62 6.17
N THR A 132 12.53 -8.45 5.67
CA THR A 132 12.74 -9.27 4.46
C THR A 132 11.98 -8.75 3.23
N ALA A 133 10.98 -7.89 3.42
CA ALA A 133 10.24 -7.25 2.33
C ALA A 133 9.77 -5.83 2.70
N VAL A 134 9.68 -4.96 1.70
CA VAL A 134 9.10 -3.61 1.74
C VAL A 134 7.85 -3.57 0.88
N TYR A 135 6.77 -3.05 1.43
CA TYR A 135 5.51 -2.78 0.75
C TYR A 135 5.31 -1.27 0.67
N LEU A 136 5.12 -0.76 -0.54
CA LEU A 136 4.76 0.64 -0.79
C LEU A 136 3.31 0.68 -1.23
N GLU A 137 2.45 0.95 -0.25
CA GLU A 137 0.99 0.88 -0.37
C GLU A 137 0.43 2.10 -1.09
N GLU A 138 -0.67 1.87 -1.82
CA GLU A 138 -1.60 2.91 -2.31
C GLU A 138 -0.86 4.06 -3.02
N PRO A 139 -0.30 3.81 -4.23
CA PRO A 139 0.25 4.86 -5.08
C PRO A 139 -0.86 5.75 -5.69
N GLU A 140 -1.55 6.50 -4.82
CA GLU A 140 -2.82 7.16 -5.11
C GLU A 140 -2.69 8.67 -5.36
N PHE A 141 -3.17 9.11 -6.51
CA PHE A 141 -3.37 10.52 -6.81
C PHE A 141 -4.84 10.81 -7.09
N TRP A 142 -5.48 11.68 -6.31
CA TRP A 142 -6.88 12.03 -6.55
C TRP A 142 -7.08 12.69 -7.91
N SER A 143 -8.06 12.21 -8.67
CA SER A 143 -8.43 12.82 -9.96
C SER A 143 -8.77 14.30 -9.81
N ARG A 144 -9.44 14.69 -8.73
CA ARG A 144 -9.79 16.10 -8.41
C ARG A 144 -8.62 16.98 -7.94
N ALA A 145 -7.44 16.40 -7.71
CA ALA A 145 -6.24 17.13 -7.33
C ALA A 145 -5.47 17.68 -8.55
N GLY A 146 -4.26 18.18 -8.32
CA GLY A 146 -3.37 18.70 -9.37
C GLY A 146 -3.32 20.23 -9.43
N TYR A 147 -3.65 20.91 -8.34
CA TYR A 147 -3.65 22.37 -8.23
C TYR A 147 -2.62 22.92 -7.22
N SER A 148 -1.86 22.05 -6.54
CA SER A 148 -0.76 22.47 -5.66
C SER A 148 0.44 22.95 -6.45
N ASP A 149 1.25 23.81 -5.86
CA ASP A 149 2.46 24.34 -6.51
C ASP A 149 3.50 23.25 -6.76
N ALA A 150 3.57 22.23 -5.89
CA ALA A 150 4.36 21.02 -6.13
C ALA A 150 3.94 20.30 -7.43
N PHE A 151 2.64 20.13 -7.68
CA PHE A 151 2.16 19.52 -8.91
C PHE A 151 2.39 20.40 -10.15
N LYS A 152 2.19 21.72 -10.03
CA LYS A 152 2.48 22.66 -11.13
C LYS A 152 3.97 22.65 -11.51
N THR A 153 4.85 22.54 -10.53
CA THR A 153 6.30 22.39 -10.73
C THR A 153 6.62 21.07 -11.43
N ALA A 154 6.01 19.97 -10.98
CA ALA A 154 6.14 18.67 -11.63
C ALA A 154 5.63 18.69 -13.08
N TRP A 155 4.53 19.41 -13.35
CA TRP A 155 4.00 19.60 -14.70
C TRP A 155 5.00 20.30 -15.61
N GLN A 156 5.52 21.45 -15.18
CA GLN A 156 6.49 22.21 -15.97
C GLN A 156 7.74 21.36 -16.27
N LYS A 157 8.21 20.57 -15.30
CA LYS A 157 9.33 19.65 -15.47
C LYS A 157 9.02 18.52 -16.47
N PHE A 158 7.83 17.95 -16.41
CA PHE A 158 7.46 16.79 -17.24
C PHE A 158 7.09 17.16 -18.67
N TYR A 159 6.35 18.25 -18.87
CA TYR A 159 5.83 18.67 -20.18
C TYR A 159 6.60 19.82 -20.83
N GLY A 160 7.45 20.54 -20.10
CA GLY A 160 8.17 21.71 -20.63
C GLY A 160 7.26 22.89 -20.97
N SER A 161 6.02 22.91 -20.50
CA SER A 161 5.03 23.96 -20.77
C SER A 161 4.30 24.39 -19.50
N PRO A 162 3.74 25.62 -19.45
CA PRO A 162 2.97 26.08 -18.31
C PRO A 162 1.84 25.13 -17.94
N TRP A 163 1.61 24.97 -16.63
CA TRP A 163 0.51 24.17 -16.11
C TRP A 163 -0.84 24.65 -16.64
N ARG A 164 -1.72 23.69 -16.94
CA ARG A 164 -3.09 23.96 -17.39
C ARG A 164 -4.09 23.39 -16.39
N PRO A 165 -5.09 24.16 -15.95
CA PRO A 165 -6.17 23.66 -15.10
C PRO A 165 -6.93 22.53 -15.81
N GLN A 166 -7.04 21.39 -15.14
CA GLN A 166 -7.61 20.18 -15.74
C GLN A 166 -9.09 20.32 -16.11
N HIS A 167 -9.86 21.16 -15.40
CA HIS A 167 -11.30 21.32 -15.64
C HIS A 167 -11.63 22.14 -16.90
N GLU A 168 -10.67 22.86 -17.48
CA GLU A 168 -10.91 23.72 -18.64
C GLU A 168 -11.02 22.94 -19.96
N SER A 169 -10.50 21.71 -20.05
CA SER A 169 -10.64 20.90 -21.26
C SER A 169 -10.40 19.39 -21.03
N PRO A 170 -10.98 18.52 -21.88
CA PRO A 170 -10.67 17.09 -21.86
C PRO A 170 -9.17 16.79 -22.02
N GLU A 171 -8.46 17.57 -22.83
CA GLU A 171 -7.02 17.38 -23.01
C GLU A 171 -6.22 17.74 -21.75
N ALA A 172 -6.55 18.85 -21.07
CA ALA A 172 -5.93 19.18 -19.80
C ALA A 172 -6.22 18.14 -18.72
N THR A 173 -7.44 17.58 -18.70
CA THR A 173 -7.79 16.43 -17.85
C THR A 173 -6.90 15.23 -18.14
N TYR A 174 -6.77 14.83 -19.40
CA TYR A 174 -5.93 13.70 -19.79
C TYR A 174 -4.47 13.90 -19.42
N MET A 175 -3.89 15.08 -19.73
CA MET A 175 -2.51 15.39 -19.39
C MET A 175 -2.28 15.40 -17.88
N SER A 176 -3.21 15.97 -17.10
CA SER A 176 -3.13 15.95 -15.63
C SER A 176 -3.10 14.52 -15.11
N SER A 177 -4.04 13.67 -15.55
CA SER A 177 -4.08 12.25 -15.17
C SER A 177 -2.85 11.47 -15.61
N LYS A 178 -2.33 11.72 -16.82
CA LYS A 178 -1.08 11.10 -17.29
C LYS A 178 0.11 11.48 -16.41
N LEU A 179 0.22 12.73 -15.99
CA LEU A 179 1.30 13.14 -15.07
C LEU A 179 1.16 12.47 -13.70
N LYS A 180 -0.04 12.48 -13.11
CA LYS A 180 -0.33 11.82 -11.82
C LYS A 180 0.11 10.35 -11.82
N TYR A 181 -0.26 9.64 -12.89
CA TYR A 181 0.17 8.27 -13.15
C TYR A 181 1.70 8.15 -13.18
N GLN A 182 2.38 8.98 -13.97
CA GLN A 182 3.83 8.92 -14.13
C GLN A 182 4.58 9.28 -12.84
N LEU A 183 4.04 10.20 -12.02
CA LEU A 183 4.63 10.58 -10.75
C LEU A 183 4.75 9.39 -9.81
N TYR A 184 3.67 8.63 -9.60
CA TYR A 184 3.72 7.46 -8.72
C TYR A 184 4.44 6.26 -9.35
N PHE A 185 4.35 6.07 -10.66
CA PHE A 185 5.19 5.06 -11.34
C PHE A 185 6.69 5.31 -11.07
N ASN A 186 7.12 6.57 -11.21
CA ASN A 186 8.51 6.96 -10.96
C ASN A 186 8.88 6.95 -9.47
N ALA A 187 7.95 7.26 -8.57
CA ALA A 187 8.14 7.16 -7.13
C ALA A 187 8.47 5.72 -6.72
N LEU A 188 7.61 4.77 -7.11
CA LEU A 188 7.81 3.34 -6.86
C LEU A 188 9.12 2.84 -7.47
N LYS A 189 9.38 3.15 -8.74
CA LYS A 189 10.63 2.81 -9.43
C LYS A 189 11.85 3.29 -8.64
N THR A 190 11.81 4.53 -8.17
CA THR A 190 12.93 5.18 -7.48
C THR A 190 13.19 4.58 -6.10
N VAL A 191 12.14 4.34 -5.32
CA VAL A 191 12.29 3.78 -3.97
C VAL A 191 12.63 2.29 -4.03
N PHE A 192 12.03 1.51 -4.93
CA PHE A 192 12.37 0.09 -5.08
C PHE A 192 13.80 -0.12 -5.59
N ALA A 193 14.26 0.65 -6.57
CA ALA A 193 15.67 0.59 -7.01
C ALA A 193 16.62 0.88 -5.83
N TYR A 194 16.28 1.86 -4.98
CA TYR A 194 17.03 2.12 -3.75
C TYR A 194 17.01 0.92 -2.79
N VAL A 195 15.84 0.34 -2.49
CA VAL A 195 15.70 -0.86 -1.65
C VAL A 195 16.61 -1.99 -2.15
N LYS A 196 16.60 -2.28 -3.45
CA LYS A 196 17.44 -3.33 -4.05
C LYS A 196 18.92 -3.02 -3.89
N SER A 197 19.34 -1.80 -4.24
CA SER A 197 20.75 -1.38 -4.14
C SER A 197 21.27 -1.38 -2.70
N TYR A 198 20.49 -0.82 -1.77
CA TYR A 198 20.91 -0.67 -0.38
C TYR A 198 20.93 -2.02 0.33
N SER A 199 19.88 -2.82 0.19
CA SER A 199 19.85 -4.17 0.79
C SER A 199 21.02 -5.02 0.30
N ALA A 200 21.34 -5.00 -1.00
CA ALA A 200 22.50 -5.70 -1.53
C ALA A 200 23.82 -5.19 -0.93
N SER A 201 23.98 -3.87 -0.75
CA SER A 201 25.19 -3.27 -0.16
C SER A 201 25.44 -3.72 1.30
N VAL A 202 24.38 -4.10 2.02
CA VAL A 202 24.47 -4.63 3.39
C VAL A 202 24.29 -6.16 3.46
N GLY A 203 24.48 -6.86 2.33
CA GLY A 203 24.44 -8.33 2.26
C GLY A 203 23.05 -8.95 2.44
N LYS A 204 21.98 -8.18 2.25
CA LYS A 204 20.58 -8.61 2.37
C LYS A 204 19.92 -8.70 0.99
N LYS A 205 18.86 -9.49 0.89
CA LYS A 205 17.94 -9.48 -0.25
C LYS A 205 16.55 -9.13 0.26
N VAL A 206 16.04 -7.98 -0.15
CA VAL A 206 14.74 -7.47 0.30
C VAL A 206 13.78 -7.43 -0.89
N LYS A 207 12.60 -8.02 -0.71
CA LYS A 207 11.53 -8.01 -1.71
C LYS A 207 10.75 -6.70 -1.68
N CYS A 208 10.13 -6.35 -2.79
CA CYS A 208 9.39 -5.12 -2.99
C CYS A 208 8.00 -5.45 -3.52
N TYR A 209 6.97 -4.96 -2.85
CA TYR A 209 5.58 -5.24 -3.18
C TYR A 209 4.76 -3.95 -3.25
N VAL A 210 3.69 -3.96 -4.03
CA VAL A 210 2.70 -2.89 -4.06
C VAL A 210 1.35 -3.44 -3.60
N PRO A 211 0.94 -3.13 -2.37
CA PRO A 211 -0.46 -3.18 -1.96
C PRO A 211 -1.25 -2.09 -2.70
N THR A 212 -2.35 -2.47 -3.31
CA THR A 212 -3.21 -1.54 -4.04
C THR A 212 -4.62 -2.08 -4.13
N HIS A 213 -5.58 -1.15 -4.18
CA HIS A 213 -6.90 -1.43 -4.73
C HIS A 213 -6.83 -1.76 -6.21
N SER A 214 -7.89 -2.39 -6.70
CA SER A 214 -8.04 -2.70 -8.11
C SER A 214 -8.39 -1.44 -8.93
N LEU A 215 -8.07 -1.47 -10.22
CA LEU A 215 -8.52 -0.46 -11.17
C LEU A 215 -10.05 -0.24 -11.15
N ILE A 216 -10.83 -1.28 -10.83
CA ILE A 216 -12.29 -1.18 -10.72
C ILE A 216 -12.66 -0.27 -9.55
N ASN A 217 -12.09 -0.48 -8.38
CA ASN A 217 -12.34 0.38 -7.23
C ASN A 217 -11.80 1.80 -7.46
N TYR A 218 -10.56 1.96 -7.94
CA TYR A 218 -10.00 3.29 -8.22
C TYR A 218 -10.81 4.07 -9.25
N SER A 219 -11.45 3.41 -10.21
CA SER A 219 -12.38 4.08 -11.13
C SER A 219 -13.61 4.64 -10.40
N SER A 220 -14.10 3.93 -9.38
CA SER A 220 -15.23 4.35 -8.55
C SER A 220 -14.87 5.50 -7.61
N TRP A 221 -13.70 5.41 -6.96
CA TRP A 221 -13.18 6.47 -6.09
C TRP A 221 -12.55 7.65 -6.83
N GLN A 222 -12.38 7.53 -8.15
CA GLN A 222 -11.75 8.54 -8.98
C GLN A 222 -10.31 8.83 -8.56
N ILE A 223 -9.53 7.77 -8.35
CA ILE A 223 -8.11 7.83 -8.01
C ILE A 223 -7.30 7.39 -9.24
N VAL A 224 -6.20 8.08 -9.48
CA VAL A 224 -5.23 7.78 -10.54
C VAL A 224 -4.06 7.04 -9.90
N SER A 225 -3.82 5.81 -10.33
CA SER A 225 -2.73 4.95 -9.89
C SER A 225 -1.97 4.38 -11.10
N PRO A 226 -0.65 4.12 -10.99
CA PRO A 226 0.16 3.51 -12.04
C PRO A 226 -0.07 1.99 -12.23
N GLU A 227 -1.15 1.44 -11.65
CA GLU A 227 -1.42 0.01 -11.49
C GLU A 227 -1.16 -0.82 -12.75
N ALA A 228 -1.70 -0.38 -13.90
CA ALA A 228 -1.56 -1.06 -15.19
C ALA A 228 -0.11 -1.16 -15.71
N SER A 229 0.81 -0.32 -15.22
CA SER A 229 2.24 -0.35 -15.60
C SER A 229 3.13 -0.94 -14.52
N LEU A 230 2.61 -1.37 -13.37
CA LEU A 230 3.43 -1.96 -12.31
C LEU A 230 4.19 -3.20 -12.80
N ALA A 231 3.62 -3.95 -13.76
CA ALA A 231 4.28 -5.04 -14.47
C ALA A 231 5.64 -4.64 -15.10
N ASN A 232 5.82 -3.36 -15.46
CA ASN A 232 7.05 -2.82 -16.06
C ASN A 232 8.10 -2.35 -15.03
N LEU A 233 7.83 -2.43 -13.73
CA LEU A 233 8.82 -2.11 -12.69
C LEU A 233 9.73 -3.33 -12.45
N PRO A 234 11.01 -3.31 -12.86
CA PRO A 234 11.88 -4.50 -12.75
C PRO A 234 12.16 -4.92 -11.31
N ASP A 235 12.19 -3.95 -10.38
CA ASP A 235 12.54 -4.16 -8.98
C ASP A 235 11.35 -4.54 -8.09
N MET A 236 10.18 -4.83 -8.67
CA MET A 236 8.96 -5.22 -7.98
C MET A 236 8.77 -6.75 -8.04
N ASP A 237 8.56 -7.39 -6.89
CA ASP A 237 8.44 -8.85 -6.74
C ASP A 237 6.99 -9.34 -6.68
N GLY A 238 6.03 -8.46 -6.37
CA GLY A 238 4.63 -8.86 -6.29
C GLY A 238 3.65 -7.80 -5.83
N TYR A 239 2.42 -8.24 -5.56
CA TYR A 239 1.26 -7.41 -5.26
C TYR A 239 0.56 -7.89 -3.99
N ILE A 240 -0.13 -6.97 -3.31
CA ILE A 240 -1.26 -7.33 -2.45
C ILE A 240 -2.51 -6.73 -3.10
N ALA A 241 -3.46 -7.59 -3.46
CA ALA A 241 -4.78 -7.17 -3.90
C ALA A 241 -5.60 -6.78 -2.66
N GLN A 242 -5.70 -5.48 -2.41
CA GLN A 242 -6.44 -4.92 -1.29
C GLN A 242 -7.91 -4.78 -1.69
N VAL A 243 -8.66 -5.87 -1.50
CA VAL A 243 -10.10 -5.91 -1.75
C VAL A 243 -10.76 -6.12 -0.40
N TRP A 244 -11.44 -5.10 0.11
CA TRP A 244 -12.11 -5.20 1.40
C TRP A 244 -13.57 -4.81 1.33
N THR A 245 -14.27 -4.95 2.45
CA THR A 245 -15.70 -4.68 2.57
C THR A 245 -16.06 -3.30 2.02
N GLY A 246 -15.37 -2.24 2.44
CA GLY A 246 -15.56 -0.88 1.92
C GLY A 246 -15.29 -0.70 0.41
N THR A 247 -14.20 -1.23 -0.14
CA THR A 247 -13.92 -1.10 -1.59
C THR A 247 -14.97 -1.83 -2.43
N SER A 248 -15.34 -3.03 -1.98
CA SER A 248 -16.27 -3.92 -2.67
C SER A 248 -17.72 -3.42 -2.56
N ARG A 249 -18.03 -2.57 -1.58
CA ARG A 249 -19.37 -2.01 -1.38
C ARG A 249 -19.71 -0.84 -2.27
N GLU A 250 -18.74 -0.27 -3.01
CA GLU A 250 -19.02 0.86 -3.89
C GLU A 250 -20.18 0.56 -4.85
N PRO A 251 -21.24 1.40 -4.89
CA PRO A 251 -22.39 1.13 -5.72
C PRO A 251 -22.03 1.06 -7.21
N VAL A 252 -22.43 -0.02 -7.87
CA VAL A 252 -22.26 -0.19 -9.32
C VAL A 252 -23.60 -0.13 -10.05
N TYR A 253 -23.58 0.24 -11.32
CA TYR A 253 -24.77 0.23 -12.17
C TYR A 253 -24.96 -1.15 -12.80
N TYR A 254 -26.12 -1.75 -12.58
CA TYR A 254 -26.57 -2.91 -13.35
C TYR A 254 -28.01 -2.65 -13.80
N ASN A 255 -28.26 -2.79 -15.11
CA ASN A 255 -29.53 -2.46 -15.76
C ASN A 255 -30.05 -1.05 -15.36
N GLY A 256 -29.16 -0.05 -15.41
CA GLY A 256 -29.47 1.34 -15.07
C GLY A 256 -29.62 1.64 -13.57
N THR A 257 -29.48 0.64 -12.68
CA THR A 257 -29.72 0.81 -11.24
C THR A 257 -28.43 0.73 -10.43
N ALA A 258 -28.07 1.84 -9.77
CA ALA A 258 -26.95 1.92 -8.84
C ALA A 258 -27.30 1.25 -7.50
N LYS A 259 -26.55 0.21 -7.11
CA LYS A 259 -26.68 -0.51 -5.82
C LYS A 259 -25.35 -1.13 -5.40
N GLU A 260 -25.17 -1.31 -4.10
CA GLU A 260 -24.10 -2.15 -3.54
C GLU A 260 -24.29 -3.61 -4.01
N ARG A 261 -23.21 -4.21 -4.49
CA ARG A 261 -23.16 -5.60 -4.98
C ARG A 261 -21.82 -6.21 -4.60
N VAL A 262 -21.66 -6.48 -3.31
CA VAL A 262 -20.37 -6.73 -2.67
C VAL A 262 -19.66 -7.95 -3.25
N PHE A 263 -20.38 -9.06 -3.43
CA PHE A 263 -19.80 -10.28 -3.99
C PHE A 263 -19.35 -10.06 -5.43
N GLU A 264 -20.20 -9.47 -6.28
CA GLU A 264 -19.90 -9.25 -7.69
C GLU A 264 -18.73 -8.29 -7.87
N ASN A 265 -18.69 -7.20 -7.09
CA ASN A 265 -17.57 -6.27 -7.10
C ASN A 265 -16.29 -6.98 -6.66
N ALA A 266 -16.28 -7.62 -5.48
CA ALA A 266 -15.11 -8.34 -4.99
C ALA A 266 -14.60 -9.39 -6.00
N PHE A 267 -15.53 -10.13 -6.62
CA PHE A 267 -15.20 -11.11 -7.65
C PHE A 267 -14.50 -10.46 -8.84
N LEU A 268 -15.00 -9.32 -9.32
CA LEU A 268 -14.37 -8.59 -10.43
C LEU A 268 -13.05 -7.91 -10.01
N GLU A 269 -12.96 -7.38 -8.80
CA GLU A 269 -11.75 -6.77 -8.25
C GLU A 269 -10.59 -7.78 -8.18
N TYR A 270 -10.83 -8.94 -7.55
CA TYR A 270 -9.85 -10.03 -7.51
C TYR A 270 -9.50 -10.53 -8.92
N GLY A 271 -10.50 -10.68 -9.79
CA GLY A 271 -10.31 -11.11 -11.18
C GLY A 271 -9.46 -10.14 -11.99
N SER A 272 -9.65 -8.83 -11.79
CA SER A 272 -8.83 -7.77 -12.40
C SER A 272 -7.37 -7.92 -11.97
N MET A 273 -7.14 -8.06 -10.66
CA MET A 273 -5.79 -8.23 -10.10
C MET A 273 -5.10 -9.50 -10.60
N VAL A 274 -5.81 -10.63 -10.64
CA VAL A 274 -5.28 -11.88 -11.22
C VAL A 274 -4.94 -11.71 -12.70
N SER A 275 -5.86 -11.16 -13.49
CA SER A 275 -5.67 -11.03 -14.95
C SER A 275 -4.50 -10.10 -15.29
N MET A 276 -4.36 -9.00 -14.57
CA MET A 276 -3.27 -8.03 -14.75
C MET A 276 -1.90 -8.63 -14.37
N THR A 277 -1.86 -9.48 -13.34
CA THR A 277 -0.60 -9.99 -12.79
C THR A 277 -0.16 -11.32 -13.42
N ALA A 278 -1.09 -12.11 -13.97
CA ALA A 278 -0.81 -13.42 -14.56
C ALA A 278 0.35 -13.43 -15.58
N PRO A 279 0.48 -12.47 -16.51
CA PRO A 279 1.60 -12.45 -17.48
C PRO A 279 2.97 -12.22 -16.83
N THR A 280 3.00 -11.65 -15.63
CA THR A 280 4.25 -11.29 -14.94
C THR A 280 4.87 -12.44 -14.16
N GLY A 281 4.09 -13.48 -13.84
CA GLY A 281 4.49 -14.58 -12.95
C GLY A 281 4.82 -14.15 -11.51
N ARG A 282 4.55 -12.89 -11.15
CA ARG A 282 4.85 -12.34 -9.83
C ARG A 282 3.89 -12.86 -8.78
N LYS A 283 4.35 -12.83 -7.52
CA LYS A 283 3.54 -13.26 -6.39
C LYS A 283 2.40 -12.26 -6.15
N ILE A 284 1.22 -12.79 -5.87
CA ILE A 284 0.06 -12.02 -5.43
C ILE A 284 -0.44 -12.56 -4.10
N PHE A 285 -0.73 -11.65 -3.18
CA PHE A 285 -1.52 -11.91 -1.98
C PHE A 285 -2.93 -11.38 -2.19
N PHE A 286 -3.93 -12.12 -1.72
CA PHE A 286 -5.27 -11.58 -1.55
C PHE A 286 -5.44 -11.13 -0.11
N LEU A 287 -5.84 -9.87 0.05
CA LEU A 287 -6.25 -9.30 1.33
C LEU A 287 -7.78 -9.26 1.33
N THR A 288 -8.40 -9.68 2.43
CA THR A 288 -9.82 -9.43 2.74
C THR A 288 -9.91 -8.79 4.13
N ASP A 289 -10.27 -7.50 4.23
CA ASP A 289 -10.49 -6.85 5.54
C ASP A 289 -11.91 -7.16 6.05
N PRO A 290 -12.06 -7.74 7.26
CA PRO A 290 -13.36 -7.91 7.87
C PRO A 290 -14.01 -6.61 8.36
N ILE A 291 -13.25 -5.53 8.59
CA ILE A 291 -13.77 -4.26 9.13
C ILE A 291 -13.27 -3.09 8.27
N GLU A 292 -14.17 -2.40 7.58
CA GLU A 292 -13.84 -1.17 6.85
C GLU A 292 -13.76 0.08 7.75
N ASP A 293 -13.27 1.18 7.20
CA ASP A 293 -13.10 2.45 7.93
C ASP A 293 -14.41 3.13 8.35
N ARG A 294 -15.54 2.75 7.74
CA ARG A 294 -16.87 3.26 8.10
C ARG A 294 -17.47 2.45 9.23
N GLN A 295 -18.14 3.11 10.16
CA GLN A 295 -18.80 2.45 11.28
C GLN A 295 -20.07 1.71 10.82
N HIS A 296 -20.07 0.40 11.03
CA HIS A 296 -21.22 -0.48 10.79
C HIS A 296 -21.44 -1.42 11.97
N SER A 297 -22.53 -2.20 11.92
CA SER A 297 -22.77 -3.26 12.89
C SER A 297 -21.91 -4.49 12.60
N TRP A 298 -21.63 -5.31 13.61
CA TRP A 298 -20.93 -6.58 13.43
C TRP A 298 -21.63 -7.55 12.46
N ASP A 299 -22.98 -7.54 12.44
CA ASP A 299 -23.75 -8.35 11.50
C ASP A 299 -23.55 -7.88 10.05
N ASP A 300 -23.50 -6.56 9.83
CA ASP A 300 -23.21 -5.98 8.52
C ASP A 300 -21.78 -6.34 8.07
N TYR A 301 -20.77 -6.13 8.92
CA TYR A 301 -19.39 -6.53 8.62
C TYR A 301 -19.28 -8.01 8.27
N LYS A 302 -19.95 -8.87 9.04
CA LYS A 302 -19.94 -10.33 8.80
C LYS A 302 -20.50 -10.70 7.43
N VAL A 303 -21.66 -10.16 7.05
CA VAL A 303 -22.28 -10.46 5.76
C VAL A 303 -21.39 -10.00 4.60
N ASN A 304 -20.82 -8.80 4.71
CA ASN A 304 -19.97 -8.23 3.67
C ASN A 304 -18.62 -8.97 3.58
N TYR A 305 -18.00 -9.32 4.72
CA TYR A 305 -16.78 -10.12 4.76
C TYR A 305 -17.00 -11.50 4.13
N GLN A 306 -18.11 -12.17 4.44
CA GLN A 306 -18.43 -13.47 3.85
C GLN A 306 -18.59 -13.38 2.33
N ALA A 307 -19.22 -12.32 1.82
CA ALA A 307 -19.31 -12.07 0.39
C ALA A 307 -17.92 -11.89 -0.26
N THR A 308 -17.08 -10.99 0.27
CA THR A 308 -15.73 -10.75 -0.26
C THR A 308 -14.84 -11.99 -0.17
N PHE A 309 -14.85 -12.68 0.97
CA PHE A 309 -14.06 -13.91 1.17
C PHE A 309 -14.50 -15.02 0.21
N THR A 310 -15.81 -15.20 0.00
CA THR A 310 -16.33 -16.18 -0.97
C THR A 310 -15.84 -15.86 -2.38
N ALA A 311 -15.85 -14.58 -2.77
CA ALA A 311 -15.34 -14.16 -4.07
C ALA A 311 -13.84 -14.47 -4.24
N GLN A 312 -13.02 -14.27 -3.19
CA GLN A 312 -11.60 -14.60 -3.22
C GLN A 312 -11.36 -16.10 -3.49
N LEU A 313 -12.18 -16.98 -2.91
CA LEU A 313 -12.01 -18.44 -3.04
C LEU A 313 -12.27 -18.95 -4.47
N LEU A 314 -12.96 -18.18 -5.31
CA LEU A 314 -13.22 -18.52 -6.71
C LEU A 314 -12.00 -18.31 -7.63
N TYR A 315 -10.88 -17.86 -7.08
CA TYR A 315 -9.59 -17.72 -7.78
C TYR A 315 -8.53 -18.68 -7.20
N PRO A 316 -8.68 -20.01 -7.39
CA PRO A 316 -7.85 -21.02 -6.73
C PRO A 316 -6.37 -21.02 -7.17
N MET A 317 -6.03 -20.27 -8.22
CA MET A 317 -4.64 -20.08 -8.64
C MET A 317 -3.85 -19.17 -7.68
N VAL A 318 -4.54 -18.37 -6.86
CA VAL A 318 -3.94 -17.59 -5.78
C VAL A 318 -4.06 -18.35 -4.48
N ASN A 319 -2.93 -18.56 -3.81
CA ASN A 319 -2.87 -19.30 -2.54
C ASN A 319 -1.94 -18.64 -1.52
N ASN A 320 -1.76 -17.32 -1.63
CA ASN A 320 -1.13 -16.50 -0.60
C ASN A 320 -2.16 -15.46 -0.14
N TYR A 321 -2.29 -15.28 1.16
CA TYR A 321 -3.36 -14.50 1.76
C TYR A 321 -2.79 -13.55 2.80
N GLU A 322 -3.20 -12.29 2.73
CA GLU A 322 -3.21 -11.45 3.91
C GLU A 322 -4.50 -11.76 4.68
N VAL A 323 -4.37 -12.59 5.72
CA VAL A 323 -5.52 -13.27 6.34
C VAL A 323 -6.44 -12.31 7.09
N MET A 324 -5.88 -11.25 7.64
CA MET A 324 -6.60 -10.11 8.19
C MET A 324 -5.66 -8.92 8.34
N PRO A 325 -6.03 -7.72 7.90
CA PRO A 325 -5.35 -6.52 8.33
C PRO A 325 -5.82 -6.12 9.74
N TRP A 326 -4.95 -5.42 10.47
CA TRP A 326 -5.27 -4.76 11.74
C TRP A 326 -5.98 -5.65 12.80
N PRO A 327 -5.45 -6.85 13.13
CA PRO A 327 -6.13 -7.78 14.02
C PRO A 327 -6.56 -7.19 15.37
N SER A 328 -5.83 -6.20 15.91
CA SER A 328 -6.24 -5.50 17.14
C SER A 328 -7.63 -4.84 17.03
N ARG A 329 -8.01 -4.29 15.87
CA ARG A 329 -9.35 -3.69 15.63
C ARG A 329 -10.48 -4.73 15.68
N ILE A 330 -10.14 -5.99 15.41
CA ILE A 330 -11.12 -7.09 15.38
C ILE A 330 -11.25 -7.72 16.75
N TYR A 331 -10.13 -8.05 17.39
CA TYR A 331 -10.14 -8.79 18.66
C TYR A 331 -10.37 -7.90 19.88
N GLN A 332 -10.04 -6.61 19.81
CA GLN A 332 -10.18 -5.69 20.96
C GLN A 332 -11.26 -4.62 20.77
N GLY A 333 -11.79 -4.45 19.55
CA GLY A 333 -12.77 -3.41 19.21
C GLY A 333 -12.08 -2.10 18.87
#